data_AF-A0A401JCN6-F1
#
_entry.id   AF-A0A401JCN6-F1
#
_cell.length_a   1.000
_cell.length_b   1.000
_cell.length_c   1.000
_cell.angle_alpha   90.00
_cell.angle_beta   90.00
_cell.angle_gamma   90.00
#
_symmetry.space_group_name_H-M   'P 1'
#
loop_
_entity.id
_entity.type
_entity.pdbx_description
1 polymer ?
#
loop_
_entity_poly.entity_id
_entity_poly.type
_entity_poly.pdbx_seq_one_letter_code
_entity_poly.pdbx_strand_id
1 'polypeptide(L)'
;MKRSQGFTLIEIAVVLIIITLLSGGLISFFNIQLTNQRITSTKANEAAIKVALTNFIAQNNRLPCPAIPALAPGAVGYGREATATASACTGLTPNGYGHCSMD
;
A
#
# COMPACT_ATOMS: atom_id res chain seq x y z
N MET A 1 64.51 -10.65 -17.34
CA MET A 1 63.86 -9.98 -16.18
C MET A 1 62.52 -9.42 -16.65
N LYS A 2 61.39 -9.92 -16.15
CA LYS A 2 60.05 -9.42 -16.52
C LYS A 2 59.75 -8.16 -15.72
N ARG A 3 59.63 -7.00 -16.38
CA ARG A 3 59.14 -5.77 -15.75
C ARG A 3 57.64 -5.93 -15.47
N SER A 4 57.25 -5.81 -14.21
CA SER A 4 55.84 -5.67 -13.84
C SER A 4 55.36 -4.30 -14.31
N GLN A 5 54.37 -4.27 -15.21
CA GLN A 5 53.73 -3.02 -15.62
C GLN A 5 52.65 -2.71 -14.57
N GLY A 6 52.92 -1.71 -13.73
CA GLY A 6 51.95 -1.22 -12.76
C GLY A 6 50.90 -0.34 -13.44
N PHE A 7 49.69 -0.32 -12.87
CA PHE A 7 48.61 0.56 -13.29
C PHE A 7 49.04 2.02 -13.22
N THR A 8 48.72 2.78 -14.28
CA THR A 8 49.04 4.20 -14.32
C THR A 8 48.01 5.00 -13.50
N LEU A 9 48.41 6.15 -12.93
CA LEU A 9 47.49 7.04 -12.22
C LEU A 9 46.29 7.46 -13.08
N ILE A 10 46.52 7.68 -14.38
CA ILE A 10 45.48 8.06 -15.34
C ILE A 10 44.46 6.93 -15.56
N GLU A 11 44.92 5.67 -15.53
CA GLU A 11 44.06 4.50 -15.73
C GLU A 11 43.09 4.32 -14.57
N ILE A 12 43.55 4.51 -13.33
CA ILE A 12 42.66 4.51 -12.15
C ILE A 12 41.71 5.72 -12.15
N ALA A 13 42.17 6.89 -12.59
CA ALA A 13 41.32 8.09 -12.68
C ALA A 13 40.15 7.90 -13.67
N VAL A 14 40.42 7.31 -14.83
CA VAL A 14 39.38 7.03 -15.84
C VAL A 14 38.38 5.98 -15.33
N VAL A 15 38.84 4.94 -14.65
CA VAL A 15 37.97 3.91 -14.06
C VAL A 15 37.01 4.50 -13.02
N LEU A 16 37.49 5.39 -12.14
CA LEU A 16 36.63 6.04 -11.15
C LEU A 16 35.56 6.93 -11.79
N ILE A 17 35.89 7.62 -12.88
CA ILE A 17 34.91 8.41 -13.66
C ILE A 17 33.83 7.50 -14.26
N ILE A 18 34.22 6.36 -14.82
CA ILE A 18 33.26 5.39 -15.37
C ILE A 18 32.34 4.86 -14.26
N ILE A 19 32.89 4.48 -13.09
CA ILE A 19 32.09 3.96 -11.97
C ILE A 19 31.09 5.00 -11.48
N THR A 20 31.50 6.27 -11.35
CA THR A 20 30.59 7.35 -10.88
C THR A 20 29.46 7.62 -11.86
N LEU A 21 29.75 7.67 -13.18
CA LEU A 21 28.74 7.84 -14.23
C LEU A 21 27.74 6.67 -14.25
N LEU A 22 28.23 5.42 -14.15
CA LEU A 22 27.36 4.24 -14.11
C LEU A 22 26.52 4.18 -12.84
N SER A 23 27.11 4.52 -11.69
CA SER A 23 26.43 4.45 -10.38
C SER A 23 25.29 5.47 -10.25
N GLY A 24 25.39 6.64 -10.89
CA GLY A 24 24.35 7.66 -10.86
C GLY A 24 23.00 7.19 -11.40
N GLY A 25 22.99 6.32 -12.43
CA GLY A 25 21.75 5.80 -13.02
C GLY A 25 21.10 4.67 -12.20
N LEU A 26 21.90 3.85 -11.53
CA LEU A 26 21.45 2.65 -10.79
C LEU A 26 20.60 2.98 -9.56
N ILE A 27 20.89 4.09 -8.87
CA ILE A 27 20.20 4.47 -7.63
C ILE A 27 18.71 4.77 -7.89
N SER A 28 18.38 5.43 -9.00
CA SER A 28 16.99 5.74 -9.35
C SER A 28 16.18 4.47 -9.65
N PHE A 29 16.78 3.52 -10.37
CA PHE A 29 16.13 2.25 -10.71
C PHE A 29 15.75 1.43 -9.47
N PHE A 30 16.61 1.42 -8.45
CA PHE A 30 16.35 0.67 -7.21
C PHE A 30 15.15 1.22 -6.41
N ASN A 31 14.95 2.55 -6.40
CA ASN A 31 13.84 3.18 -5.69
C ASN A 31 12.46 2.88 -6.32
N ILE A 32 12.41 2.70 -7.64
CA ILE A 32 11.18 2.39 -8.38
C ILE A 32 10.64 1.00 -7.98
N GLN A 33 11.54 0.02 -7.81
CA GLN A 33 11.13 -1.34 -7.44
C GLN A 33 10.48 -1.40 -6.06
N LEU A 34 11.01 -0.67 -5.08
CA LEU A 34 10.42 -0.55 -3.74
C LEU A 34 9.04 0.11 -3.78
N THR A 35 8.88 1.15 -4.58
CA THR A 35 7.61 1.87 -4.71
C THR A 35 6.54 1.02 -5.39
N ASN A 36 6.92 0.28 -6.44
CA ASN A 36 6.03 -0.65 -7.13
C ASN A 36 5.51 -1.77 -6.20
N GLN A 37 6.34 -2.26 -5.27
CA GLN A 37 5.89 -3.22 -4.27
C GLN A 37 4.81 -2.66 -3.35
N ARG A 38 4.99 -1.43 -2.83
CA ARG A 38 3.95 -0.77 -2.01
C ARG A 38 2.65 -0.59 -2.78
N ILE A 39 2.73 -0.07 -4.00
CA ILE A 39 1.56 0.11 -4.87
C ILE A 39 0.86 -1.23 -5.12
N THR A 40 1.62 -2.29 -5.38
CA THR A 40 1.07 -3.63 -5.62
C THR A 40 0.35 -4.16 -4.37
N SER A 41 0.93 -4.00 -3.18
CA SER A 41 0.30 -4.40 -1.93
C SER A 41 -1.01 -3.63 -1.66
N THR A 42 -1.04 -2.32 -1.93
CA THR A 42 -2.25 -1.50 -1.80
C THR A 42 -3.34 -1.94 -2.78
N LYS A 43 -2.98 -2.18 -4.04
CA LYS A 43 -3.93 -2.67 -5.06
C LYS A 43 -4.48 -4.06 -4.71
N ALA A 44 -3.65 -4.94 -4.15
CA ALA A 44 -4.09 -6.27 -3.71
C ALA A 44 -5.11 -6.17 -2.57
N ASN A 45 -4.86 -5.29 -1.59
CA ASN A 45 -5.80 -5.04 -0.49
C ASN A 45 -7.12 -4.44 -1.01
N GLU A 46 -7.06 -3.49 -1.93
CA GLU A 46 -8.24 -2.88 -2.55
C GLU A 46 -9.09 -3.94 -3.29
N ALA A 47 -8.44 -4.80 -4.07
CA ALA A 47 -9.12 -5.90 -4.77
C ALA A 47 -9.79 -6.86 -3.78
N ALA A 48 -9.10 -7.23 -2.69
CA ALA A 48 -9.66 -8.10 -1.66
C ALA A 48 -10.90 -7.49 -0.98
N ILE A 49 -10.86 -6.18 -0.66
CA ILE A 49 -11.99 -5.46 -0.08
C ILE A 49 -13.18 -5.42 -1.03
N LYS A 50 -12.94 -5.14 -2.33
CA LYS A 50 -13.99 -5.13 -3.36
C LYS A 50 -14.69 -6.49 -3.47
N VAL A 51 -13.92 -7.58 -3.50
CA VAL A 51 -14.47 -8.93 -3.55
C VAL A 51 -15.31 -9.23 -2.30
N ALA A 52 -14.80 -8.91 -1.11
CA ALA A 52 -15.54 -9.09 0.14
C ALA A 52 -16.87 -8.30 0.14
N LEU A 53 -16.85 -7.07 -0.37
CA LEU A 53 -18.03 -6.22 -0.47
C LEU A 53 -19.06 -6.80 -1.46
N THR A 54 -18.63 -7.23 -2.64
CA THR A 54 -19.52 -7.84 -3.64
C THR A 54 -20.18 -9.10 -3.09
N ASN A 55 -19.44 -9.93 -2.35
CA ASN A 55 -19.97 -11.13 -1.71
C ASN A 55 -21.02 -10.79 -0.63
N PHE A 56 -20.82 -9.71 0.12
CA PHE A 56 -21.79 -9.26 1.12
C PHE A 56 -23.08 -8.75 0.48
N ILE A 57 -22.96 -7.92 -0.57
CA ILE A 57 -24.12 -7.40 -1.30
C ILE A 57 -24.91 -8.55 -1.93
N ALA A 58 -24.24 -9.55 -2.51
CA ALA A 58 -24.90 -10.71 -3.12
C ALA A 58 -25.77 -11.50 -2.12
N GLN A 59 -25.47 -11.46 -0.83
CA GLN A 59 -26.22 -12.15 0.22
C GLN A 59 -27.24 -11.25 0.94
N ASN A 60 -26.93 -9.95 1.08
CA ASN A 60 -27.69 -9.04 1.95
C ASN A 60 -28.41 -7.91 1.20
N ASN A 61 -28.20 -7.76 -0.11
CA ASN A 61 -28.72 -6.68 -0.97
C ASN A 61 -28.46 -5.26 -0.44
N ARG A 62 -27.43 -5.08 0.40
CA ARG A 62 -27.00 -3.79 0.95
C ARG A 62 -25.49 -3.78 1.15
N LEU A 63 -24.92 -2.60 1.37
CA LEU A 63 -23.55 -2.46 1.86
C LEU A 63 -23.48 -2.75 3.38
N PRO A 64 -22.38 -3.35 3.89
CA PRO A 64 -22.18 -3.52 5.32
C PRO A 64 -21.97 -2.16 5.98
N CYS A 65 -22.54 -1.96 7.18
CA CYS A 65 -22.25 -0.78 8.00
C CYS A 65 -20.76 -0.81 8.43
N PRO A 66 -20.04 0.33 8.45
CA PRO A 66 -18.67 0.36 8.96
C PRO A 66 -18.58 -0.17 10.39
N ALA A 67 -17.45 -0.80 10.72
CA ALA A 67 -17.19 -1.28 12.07
C ALA A 67 -17.05 -0.10 13.06
N ILE A 68 -17.38 -0.33 14.33
CA ILE A 68 -17.28 0.70 15.38
C ILE A 68 -15.80 0.99 15.65
N PRO A 69 -15.29 2.22 15.38
CA PRO A 69 -13.86 2.53 15.51
C PRO A 69 -13.41 2.61 16.97
N ALA A 70 -14.34 2.81 17.91
CA ALA A 70 -14.06 2.87 19.35
C ALA A 70 -13.81 1.48 19.98
N LEU A 71 -14.04 0.38 19.27
CA LEU A 71 -13.76 -0.96 19.78
C LEU A 71 -12.25 -1.24 19.72
N ALA A 72 -11.69 -1.70 20.84
CA ALA A 72 -10.28 -2.11 20.90
C ALA A 72 -10.05 -3.43 20.13
N PRO A 73 -8.83 -3.65 19.58
CA PRO A 73 -8.47 -4.94 19.00
C PRO A 73 -8.67 -6.07 20.01
N GLY A 74 -9.42 -7.11 19.62
CA GLY A 74 -9.75 -8.25 20.49
C GLY A 74 -11.06 -8.10 21.27
N ALA A 75 -11.72 -6.94 21.24
CA ALA A 75 -13.07 -6.78 21.79
C ALA A 75 -14.10 -7.56 20.95
N VAL A 76 -15.17 -8.03 21.61
CA VAL A 76 -16.28 -8.71 20.93
C VAL A 76 -16.90 -7.76 19.91
N GLY A 77 -16.93 -8.16 18.64
CA GLY A 77 -17.45 -7.34 17.55
C GLY A 77 -16.43 -6.43 16.85
N TYR A 78 -15.15 -6.45 17.24
CA TYR A 78 -14.09 -5.73 16.50
C TYR A 78 -14.02 -6.22 15.05
N GLY A 79 -14.05 -5.28 14.09
CA GLY A 79 -14.00 -5.58 12.65
C GLY A 79 -15.27 -6.20 12.05
N ARG A 80 -16.39 -6.24 12.77
CA ARG A 80 -17.71 -6.64 12.23
C ARG A 80 -18.54 -5.42 11.86
N GLU A 81 -19.52 -5.60 10.96
CA GLU A 81 -20.49 -4.55 10.65
C GLU A 81 -21.18 -4.10 11.93
N ALA A 82 -21.28 -2.78 12.14
CA ALA A 82 -22.05 -2.27 13.26
C ALA A 82 -23.55 -2.50 13.00
N THR A 83 -24.33 -2.73 14.05
CA THR A 83 -25.80 -2.73 13.92
C THR A 83 -26.27 -1.34 13.51
N ALA A 84 -27.34 -1.23 12.71
CA ALA A 84 -27.86 0.06 12.23
C ALA A 84 -28.25 1.05 13.35
N THR A 85 -28.41 0.56 14.58
CA THR A 85 -28.66 1.32 15.81
C THR A 85 -27.39 1.81 16.51
N ALA A 86 -26.21 1.33 16.12
CA ALA A 86 -24.94 1.84 16.60
C ALA A 86 -24.63 3.18 15.92
N SER A 87 -24.11 4.13 16.69
CA SER A 87 -23.83 5.51 16.28
C SER A 87 -22.94 5.67 15.02
N ALA A 88 -22.37 4.58 14.52
CA ALA A 88 -21.60 4.52 13.27
C ALA A 88 -22.47 4.57 11.99
N CYS A 89 -23.80 4.41 12.09
CA CYS A 89 -24.72 4.40 10.95
C CYS A 89 -25.93 5.33 11.11
N THR A 90 -25.79 6.44 11.83
CA THR A 90 -26.87 7.41 12.12
C THR A 90 -27.35 8.23 10.91
N GLY A 91 -26.85 7.95 9.70
CA GLY A 91 -27.25 8.64 8.47
C GLY A 91 -28.00 7.79 7.44
N LEU A 92 -28.25 6.50 7.66
CA LEU A 92 -28.87 5.64 6.64
C LEU A 92 -30.36 6.00 6.45
N THR A 93 -30.64 6.89 5.50
CA THR A 93 -31.98 7.05 4.95
C THR A 93 -32.34 5.83 4.09
N PRO A 94 -33.64 5.53 3.87
CA PRO A 94 -34.10 4.38 3.08
C PRO A 94 -33.54 4.28 1.65
N ASN A 95 -32.92 5.35 1.15
CA ASN A 95 -32.40 5.46 -0.21
C ASN A 95 -30.89 5.15 -0.32
N GLY A 96 -30.26 4.59 0.72
CA GLY A 96 -28.89 4.07 0.64
C GLY A 96 -27.77 5.12 0.58
N TYR A 97 -28.08 6.41 0.67
CA TYR A 97 -27.09 7.48 0.80
C TYR A 97 -27.12 8.02 2.23
N GLY A 98 -26.47 7.30 3.14
CA GLY A 98 -26.15 7.83 4.47
C GLY A 98 -24.72 8.34 4.49
N HIS A 99 -24.55 9.64 4.73
CA HIS A 99 -23.23 10.22 4.96
C HIS A 99 -22.65 9.62 6.26
N CYS A 100 -21.57 8.87 6.14
CA CYS A 100 -20.70 8.59 7.28
C CYS A 100 -19.90 9.86 7.56
N SER A 101 -20.44 10.78 8.38
CA SER A 101 -19.62 11.83 8.97
C SER A 101 -18.69 11.16 9.98
N MET A 102 -17.40 11.20 9.70
CA MET A 102 -16.31 10.80 10.59
C MET A 102 -15.87 12.03 11.40
N ASP A 103 -16.78 12.57 12.23
CA ASP A 103 -16.44 13.57 13.25
C ASP A 103 -16.46 12.95 14.64
#